data_AF-A0A359BCV9-F1
#
_entry.id   AF-A0A359BCV9-F1
#
_cell.length_a   1.000
_cell.length_b   1.000
_cell.length_c   1.000
_cell.angle_alpha   90.00
_cell.angle_beta   90.00
_cell.angle_gamma   90.00
#
_symmetry.space_group_name_H-M   'P 1'
#
loop_
_entity.id
_entity.type
_entity.pdbx_description
1 polymer ?
#
loop_
_entity_poly.entity_id
_entity_poly.type
_entity_poly.pdbx_seq_one_letter_code
_entity_poly.pdbx_strand_id
1 'polypeptide(L)'
;MNSLIFFSIISILLGLSSYIISSSIYICLIVLFLSLICLLGIVVPTINNFLIKQKRRRECSSFINGFIVCLSVTSSLDKAYENATANVDKELKKVISSIESLTIEEKLNYLSSYFGNELYPMFLSIISIYQVQGGNILNLSGDLLSEANRIEESDLSFKKKGLKNTYQFCLLWGISLLILIFMRIALSSFYSFLKESPTFLGCIIIFYVLLLFSLLIYVFTFTSSSLNALLQRRDKHE
;
A
#
# COMPACT_ATOMS: atom_id res chain seq x y z
N MET A 1 12.21 -3.56 8.15
CA MET A 1 13.49 -2.88 8.47
C MET A 1 13.97 -1.98 7.34
N ASN A 2 13.97 -2.47 6.10
CA ASN A 2 14.44 -1.70 4.93
C ASN A 2 13.67 -0.38 4.70
N SER A 3 12.35 -0.37 4.92
CA SER A 3 11.54 0.85 4.74
C SER A 3 11.94 1.97 5.71
N LEU A 4 12.21 1.66 6.99
CA LEU A 4 12.60 2.66 7.99
C LEU A 4 13.94 3.31 7.61
N ILE A 5 14.93 2.50 7.24
CA ILE A 5 16.25 2.98 6.83
C ILE A 5 16.11 3.91 5.62
N PHE A 6 15.32 3.50 4.63
CA PHE A 6 15.08 4.30 3.42
C PHE A 6 14.47 5.68 3.73
N PHE A 7 13.40 5.74 4.55
CA PHE A 7 12.77 7.01 4.90
C PHE A 7 13.64 7.90 5.81
N SER A 8 14.47 7.31 6.66
CA SER A 8 15.47 8.05 7.44
C SER A 8 16.51 8.71 6.53
N ILE A 9 17.02 8.00 5.51
CA ILE A 9 17.95 8.55 4.53
C ILE A 9 17.32 9.73 3.78
N ILE A 10 16.06 9.60 3.34
CA ILE A 10 15.34 10.70 2.67
C ILE A 10 15.20 11.92 3.59
N SER A 11 14.88 11.71 4.86
CA SER A 11 14.75 12.80 5.83
C SER A 11 16.08 13.55 5.99
N ILE A 12 17.19 12.82 6.07
CA ILE A 12 18.54 13.40 6.14
C ILE A 12 18.86 14.19 4.87
N LEU A 13 18.55 13.64 3.68
CA LEU A 13 18.76 14.34 2.41
C LEU A 13 17.93 15.64 2.32
N LEU A 14 16.70 15.64 2.80
CA LEU A 14 15.87 16.85 2.87
C LEU A 14 16.48 17.88 3.84
N GLY A 15 16.90 17.47 5.02
CA GLY A 15 17.62 18.33 5.97
C GLY A 15 18.88 18.94 5.36
N LEU A 16 19.74 18.12 4.75
CA LEU A 16 20.95 18.58 4.05
C LEU A 16 20.63 19.54 2.90
N SER A 17 19.61 19.26 2.10
CA SER A 17 19.20 20.16 1.02
C SER A 17 18.77 21.53 1.57
N SER A 18 18.08 21.56 2.72
CA SER A 18 17.66 22.81 3.34
C SER A 18 18.83 23.58 3.95
N TYR A 19 19.84 22.88 4.48
CA TYR A 19 21.10 23.50 4.91
C TYR A 19 21.84 24.11 3.74
N ILE A 20 21.94 23.39 2.62
CA ILE A 20 22.53 23.90 1.39
C ILE A 20 21.76 25.16 0.99
N ILE A 21 20.43 25.13 0.87
CA ILE A 21 19.70 26.30 0.37
C ILE A 21 19.75 27.50 1.33
N SER A 22 19.64 27.29 2.64
CA SER A 22 19.52 28.38 3.63
C SER A 22 20.83 28.81 4.28
N SER A 23 21.88 27.99 4.23
CA SER A 23 23.13 28.16 4.99
C SER A 23 22.92 28.31 6.51
N SER A 24 21.76 27.91 7.03
CA SER A 24 21.39 28.04 8.44
C SER A 24 21.19 26.66 9.07
N ILE A 25 21.92 26.40 10.16
CA ILE A 25 21.83 25.12 10.88
C ILE A 25 20.47 24.96 11.56
N TYR A 26 19.87 26.04 12.05
CA TYR A 26 18.57 25.99 12.73
C TYR A 26 17.45 25.53 11.78
N ILE A 27 17.46 26.01 10.54
CA ILE A 27 16.48 25.60 9.52
C ILE A 27 16.68 24.14 9.13
N CYS A 28 17.93 23.71 8.99
CA CYS A 28 18.27 22.31 8.77
C CYS A 28 17.65 21.40 9.83
N LEU A 29 17.84 21.74 11.11
CA LEU A 29 17.31 20.96 12.22
C LEU A 29 15.77 20.95 12.23
N ILE A 30 15.12 22.09 11.96
CA ILE A 30 13.65 22.18 11.89
C ILE A 30 13.11 21.30 10.77
N VAL A 31 13.66 21.40 9.55
CA VAL A 31 13.21 20.62 8.39
C VAL A 31 13.50 19.13 8.59
N LEU A 32 14.66 18.79 9.16
CA LEU A 32 15.01 17.40 9.49
C LEU A 32 14.03 16.81 10.51
N PHE A 33 13.74 17.54 11.58
CA PHE A 33 12.80 17.08 12.61
C PHE A 33 11.38 16.91 12.06
N LEU A 34 10.90 17.90 11.29
CA LEU A 34 9.58 17.86 10.66
C LEU A 34 9.47 16.70 9.66
N SER A 35 10.51 16.48 8.83
CA SER A 35 10.54 15.38 7.87
C SER A 35 10.60 14.00 8.55
N LEU A 36 11.35 13.85 9.65
CA LEU A 36 11.37 12.61 10.43
C LEU A 36 10.00 12.27 11.01
N ILE A 37 9.34 13.23 11.66
CA ILE A 37 7.98 13.03 12.21
C ILE A 37 7.01 12.65 11.10
N CYS A 38 7.03 13.39 9.99
CA CYS A 38 6.12 13.16 8.88
C CYS A 38 6.34 11.79 8.22
N LEU A 39 7.58 11.47 7.85
CA LEU A 39 7.90 10.26 7.10
C LEU A 39 7.82 9.01 7.97
N LEU A 40 8.42 9.02 9.17
CA LEU A 40 8.43 7.85 10.04
C LEU A 40 7.12 7.69 10.82
N GLY A 41 6.52 8.80 11.27
CA GLY A 41 5.31 8.78 12.09
C GLY A 41 4.03 8.56 11.30
N ILE A 42 3.94 9.05 10.06
CA ILE A 42 2.70 8.99 9.27
C ILE A 42 2.86 8.12 8.03
N VAL A 43 3.88 8.36 7.20
CA VAL A 43 4.01 7.70 5.89
C VAL A 43 4.34 6.21 6.03
N VAL A 44 5.33 5.85 6.85
CA VAL A 44 5.72 4.45 7.09
C VAL A 44 4.54 3.58 7.56
N PRO A 45 3.81 3.91 8.63
CA PRO A 45 2.70 3.06 9.09
C PRO A 45 1.59 2.98 8.05
N THR A 46 1.28 4.08 7.35
CA THR A 46 0.26 4.11 6.30
C THR A 46 0.59 3.15 5.15
N ILE A 47 1.85 3.18 4.67
CA ILE A 47 2.31 2.28 3.60
C ILE A 47 2.36 0.83 4.10
N ASN A 48 2.86 0.57 5.30
CA ASN A 48 2.94 -0.80 5.83
C ASN A 48 1.54 -1.41 5.98
N ASN A 49 0.58 -0.66 6.51
CA ASN A 49 -0.81 -1.11 6.62
C ASN A 49 -1.42 -1.42 5.24
N PHE A 50 -1.14 -0.57 4.25
CA PHE A 50 -1.55 -0.82 2.88
C PHE A 50 -0.94 -2.11 2.30
N LEU A 51 0.36 -2.33 2.48
CA LEU A 51 1.06 -3.53 2.00
C LEU A 51 0.53 -4.81 2.66
N ILE A 52 0.24 -4.78 3.96
CA ILE A 52 -0.35 -5.91 4.68
C ILE A 52 -1.74 -6.22 4.12
N LYS A 53 -2.60 -5.21 3.93
CA LYS A 53 -3.93 -5.40 3.34
C LYS A 53 -3.85 -5.98 1.93
N GLN A 54 -2.95 -5.46 1.09
CA GLN A 54 -2.75 -5.97 -0.26
C GLN A 54 -2.26 -7.43 -0.26
N LYS A 55 -1.32 -7.76 0.63
CA LYS A 55 -0.80 -9.13 0.79
C LYS A 55 -1.93 -10.10 1.16
N ARG A 56 -2.70 -9.80 2.22
CA ARG A 56 -3.84 -10.63 2.67
C ARG A 56 -4.89 -10.81 1.58
N ARG A 57 -5.15 -9.77 0.79
CA ARG A 57 -6.08 -9.83 -0.34
C ARG A 57 -5.61 -10.81 -1.43
N ARG A 58 -4.31 -10.82 -1.75
CA ARG A 58 -3.72 -11.76 -2.71
C ARG A 58 -3.72 -13.19 -2.18
N GLU A 59 -3.38 -13.36 -0.91
CA GLU A 59 -3.47 -14.66 -0.24
C GLU A 59 -4.90 -15.19 -0.26
N CYS A 60 -5.90 -14.33 0.00
CA CYS A 60 -7.31 -14.67 -0.08
C CYS A 60 -7.72 -15.13 -1.49
N SER A 61 -7.33 -14.39 -2.53
CA SER A 61 -7.62 -14.73 -3.93
C SER A 61 -7.00 -16.08 -4.32
N SER A 62 -5.70 -16.26 -4.01
CA SER A 62 -5.00 -17.52 -4.28
C SER A 62 -5.59 -18.70 -3.49
N PHE A 63 -6.00 -18.48 -2.25
CA PHE A 63 -6.65 -19.48 -1.41
C PHE A 63 -7.99 -19.90 -2.02
N ILE A 64 -8.86 -18.95 -2.35
CA ILE A 64 -10.17 -19.19 -2.97
C ILE A 64 -10.01 -19.97 -4.28
N ASN A 65 -9.13 -19.51 -5.16
CA ASN A 65 -8.87 -20.16 -6.45
C ASN A 65 -8.37 -21.60 -6.26
N GLY A 66 -7.36 -21.80 -5.40
CA GLY A 66 -6.82 -23.13 -5.12
C GLY A 66 -7.84 -24.07 -4.50
N PHE A 67 -8.66 -23.54 -3.57
CA PHE A 67 -9.70 -24.29 -2.89
C PHE A 67 -10.79 -24.75 -3.87
N ILE A 68 -11.35 -23.84 -4.66
CA ILE A 68 -12.43 -24.15 -5.61
C ILE A 68 -11.94 -25.16 -6.67
N VAL A 69 -10.76 -24.95 -7.24
CA VAL A 69 -10.20 -25.85 -8.25
C VAL A 69 -10.01 -27.24 -7.66
N CYS A 70 -9.41 -27.34 -6.47
CA CYS A 70 -9.21 -28.64 -5.82
C CYS A 70 -10.53 -29.30 -5.42
N LEU A 71 -11.51 -28.52 -4.94
CA LEU A 71 -12.84 -29.01 -4.60
C LEU A 71 -13.56 -29.56 -5.83
N SER A 72 -13.43 -28.90 -6.99
CA SER A 72 -14.05 -29.36 -8.24
C SER A 72 -13.54 -30.74 -8.70
N VAL A 73 -12.27 -31.06 -8.38
CA VAL A 73 -11.64 -32.33 -8.75
C VAL A 73 -11.87 -33.41 -7.69
N THR A 74 -11.74 -33.05 -6.42
CA THR A 74 -11.72 -34.03 -5.32
C THR A 74 -13.08 -34.23 -4.66
N SER A 75 -14.02 -33.30 -4.84
CA SER A 75 -15.32 -33.25 -4.16
C SER A 75 -15.22 -33.37 -2.62
N SER A 76 -14.05 -33.04 -2.04
CA SER A 76 -13.76 -33.15 -0.61
C SER A 76 -13.21 -31.83 -0.10
N LEU A 77 -13.89 -31.27 0.91
CA LEU A 77 -13.50 -30.01 1.52
C LEU A 77 -12.15 -30.12 2.24
N ASP A 78 -11.85 -31.27 2.86
CA ASP A 78 -10.57 -31.51 3.53
C ASP A 78 -9.40 -31.43 2.55
N LYS A 79 -9.50 -32.16 1.43
CA LYS A 79 -8.46 -32.18 0.40
C LYS A 79 -8.29 -30.82 -0.26
N ALA A 80 -9.41 -30.13 -0.49
CA ALA A 80 -9.41 -28.77 -1.03
C ALA A 80 -8.72 -27.78 -0.09
N TYR A 81 -8.99 -27.88 1.21
CA TYR A 81 -8.36 -27.07 2.24
C TYR A 81 -6.86 -27.34 2.34
N GLU A 82 -6.47 -28.61 2.42
CA GLU A 82 -5.07 -29.03 2.52
C GLU A 82 -4.26 -28.51 1.31
N ASN A 83 -4.80 -28.65 0.10
CA ASN A 83 -4.15 -28.15 -1.11
C ASN A 83 -4.06 -26.61 -1.13
N ALA A 84 -5.14 -25.91 -0.78
CA ALA A 84 -5.16 -24.44 -0.73
C ALA A 84 -4.21 -23.87 0.35
N THR A 85 -3.85 -24.66 1.35
CA THR A 85 -2.96 -24.26 2.46
C THR A 85 -1.53 -24.76 2.34
N ALA A 86 -1.22 -25.66 1.39
CA ALA A 86 0.09 -26.30 1.29
C ALA A 86 1.25 -25.33 1.06
N ASN A 87 1.05 -24.27 0.27
CA ASN A 87 2.09 -23.32 -0.17
C ASN A 87 1.81 -21.88 0.28
N VAL A 88 1.31 -21.71 1.50
CA VAL A 88 1.00 -20.38 2.06
C VAL A 88 2.23 -19.71 2.66
N ASP A 89 2.19 -18.38 2.72
CA ASP A 89 3.25 -17.59 3.36
C ASP A 89 3.34 -17.85 4.87
N LYS A 90 4.48 -17.52 5.47
CA LYS A 90 4.79 -17.77 6.89
C LYS A 90 3.75 -17.20 7.86
N GLU A 91 3.16 -16.04 7.53
CA GLU A 91 2.17 -15.39 8.38
C GLU A 91 0.85 -16.17 8.39
N LEU A 92 0.31 -16.50 7.21
CA LEU A 92 -0.89 -17.31 7.06
C LEU A 92 -0.67 -18.74 7.61
N LYS A 93 0.54 -19.31 7.44
CA LYS A 93 0.88 -20.62 8.01
C LYS A 93 0.73 -20.65 9.53
N LYS A 94 1.16 -19.59 10.23
CA LYS A 94 1.00 -19.48 11.70
C LYS A 94 -0.48 -19.46 12.09
N VAL A 95 -1.30 -18.73 11.34
CA VAL A 95 -2.74 -18.67 11.55
C VAL A 95 -3.37 -20.05 11.36
N ILE A 96 -3.03 -20.76 10.28
CA ILE A 96 -3.52 -22.11 10.01
C ILE A 96 -3.11 -23.11 11.10
N SER A 97 -1.84 -23.06 11.56
CA SER A 97 -1.39 -23.93 12.66
C SER A 97 -2.11 -23.67 13.98
N SER A 98 -2.60 -22.44 14.21
CA SER A 98 -3.35 -22.12 15.43
C SER A 98 -4.78 -22.69 15.47
N ILE A 99 -5.28 -23.15 14.32
CA ILE A 99 -6.65 -23.66 14.14
C ILE A 99 -6.69 -25.12 13.68
N GLU A 100 -5.58 -25.85 13.80
CA GLU A 100 -5.45 -27.22 13.26
C GLU A 100 -6.48 -28.20 13.85
N SER A 101 -6.84 -28.02 15.12
CA SER A 101 -7.81 -28.86 15.85
C SER A 101 -9.29 -28.58 15.50
N LEU A 102 -9.59 -27.50 14.78
CA LEU A 102 -10.96 -27.12 14.43
C LEU A 102 -11.50 -27.97 13.26
N THR A 103 -12.82 -28.04 13.16
CA THR A 103 -13.48 -28.60 11.97
C THR A 103 -13.24 -27.71 10.74
N ILE A 104 -13.43 -28.25 9.54
CA ILE A 104 -13.19 -27.49 8.30
C ILE A 104 -14.06 -26.23 8.23
N GLU A 105 -15.33 -26.35 8.60
CA GLU A 105 -16.27 -25.23 8.57
C GLU A 105 -15.84 -24.12 9.54
N GLU A 106 -15.40 -24.49 10.74
CA GLU A 106 -14.82 -23.55 11.71
C GLU A 106 -13.50 -22.94 11.22
N LYS A 107 -12.64 -23.73 10.57
CA LYS A 107 -11.38 -23.25 9.96
C LYS A 107 -11.66 -22.19 8.90
N LEU A 108 -12.63 -22.45 8.01
CA LEU A 108 -13.04 -21.52 6.97
C LEU A 108 -13.64 -20.25 7.58
N ASN A 109 -14.54 -20.36 8.54
CA ASN A 109 -15.11 -19.20 9.22
C ASN A 109 -14.04 -18.36 9.95
N TYR A 110 -13.06 -19.00 10.60
CA TYR A 110 -11.97 -18.30 11.28
C TYR A 110 -11.10 -17.49 10.31
N LEU A 111 -10.81 -18.04 9.13
CA LEU A 111 -10.02 -17.37 8.09
C LEU A 111 -10.69 -16.09 7.56
N SER A 112 -12.01 -15.94 7.69
CA SER A 112 -12.73 -14.71 7.35
C SER A 112 -12.19 -13.49 8.10
N SER A 113 -11.93 -13.66 9.40
CA SER A 113 -11.35 -12.61 10.26
C SER A 113 -9.92 -12.25 9.87
N TYR A 114 -9.15 -13.21 9.36
CA TYR A 114 -7.77 -12.97 8.90
C TYR A 114 -7.75 -12.21 7.58
N PHE A 115 -8.50 -12.69 6.58
CA PHE A 115 -8.49 -12.11 5.24
C PHE A 115 -9.17 -10.74 5.20
N GLY A 116 -10.25 -10.54 5.96
CA GLY A 116 -10.95 -9.25 6.09
C GLY A 116 -11.39 -8.64 4.75
N ASN A 117 -11.55 -9.47 3.72
CA ASN A 117 -11.80 -9.07 2.34
C ASN A 117 -13.23 -9.44 1.95
N GLU A 118 -13.89 -8.58 1.19
CA GLU A 118 -15.28 -8.73 0.73
C GLU A 118 -15.51 -10.00 -0.11
N LEU A 119 -14.46 -10.52 -0.76
CA LEU A 119 -14.54 -11.77 -1.53
C LEU A 119 -14.75 -13.01 -0.64
N TYR A 120 -14.24 -12.99 0.59
CA TYR A 120 -14.22 -14.18 1.42
C TYR A 120 -15.62 -14.58 1.95
N PRO A 121 -16.47 -13.64 2.42
CA PRO A 121 -17.87 -13.95 2.72
C PRO A 121 -18.66 -14.51 1.53
N MET A 122 -18.40 -14.02 0.32
CA MET A 122 -19.03 -14.52 -0.90
C MET A 122 -18.59 -15.96 -1.19
N PHE A 123 -17.29 -16.25 -1.02
CA PHE A 123 -16.75 -17.61 -1.06
C PHE A 123 -17.44 -18.54 -0.05
N LEU A 124 -17.56 -18.14 1.22
CA LEU A 124 -18.23 -18.96 2.24
C LEU A 124 -19.68 -19.25 1.88
N SER A 125 -20.38 -18.27 1.30
CA SER A 125 -21.77 -18.42 0.84
C SER A 125 -21.87 -19.45 -0.30
N ILE A 126 -20.95 -19.41 -1.26
CA ILE A 126 -20.89 -20.38 -2.37
C ILE A 126 -20.61 -21.79 -1.85
N ILE A 127 -19.70 -21.95 -0.88
CA ILE A 127 -19.42 -23.25 -0.27
C ILE A 127 -20.65 -23.79 0.47
N SER A 128 -21.35 -22.96 1.21
CA SER A 128 -22.58 -23.37 1.91
C SER A 128 -23.67 -23.83 0.92
N ILE A 129 -23.87 -23.08 -0.18
CA ILE A 129 -24.79 -23.48 -1.26
C ILE A 129 -24.38 -24.83 -1.85
N TYR A 130 -23.09 -25.01 -2.15
CA TYR A 130 -22.56 -26.26 -2.69
C TYR A 130 -22.75 -27.44 -1.74
N GLN A 131 -22.57 -27.27 -0.43
CA GLN A 131 -22.82 -28.33 0.55
C GLN A 131 -24.29 -28.74 0.62
N VAL A 132 -25.22 -27.78 0.51
CA VAL A 132 -26.67 -28.04 0.62
C VAL A 132 -27.25 -28.58 -0.68
N GLN A 133 -26.87 -27.99 -1.82
CA GLN A 133 -27.51 -28.26 -3.12
C GLN A 133 -26.67 -29.17 -4.03
N GLY A 134 -25.38 -29.34 -3.74
CA GLY A 134 -24.44 -30.03 -4.61
C GLY A 134 -24.20 -29.28 -5.92
N GLY A 135 -23.89 -30.04 -6.97
CA GLY A 135 -23.71 -29.51 -8.33
C GLY A 135 -22.26 -29.25 -8.71
N ASN A 136 -22.04 -28.40 -9.72
CA ASN A 136 -20.70 -28.05 -10.19
C ASN A 136 -20.24 -26.75 -9.53
N ILE A 137 -19.29 -26.87 -8.58
CA ILE A 137 -18.74 -25.73 -7.85
C ILE A 137 -18.15 -24.67 -8.79
N LEU A 138 -17.52 -25.07 -9.91
CA LEU A 138 -16.92 -24.13 -10.86
C LEU A 138 -17.96 -23.18 -11.46
N ASN A 139 -19.16 -23.69 -11.73
CA ASN A 139 -20.25 -22.87 -12.27
C ASN A 139 -20.79 -21.91 -11.21
N LEU A 140 -20.94 -22.37 -9.97
CA LEU A 140 -21.39 -21.54 -8.85
C LEU A 140 -20.38 -20.45 -8.48
N SER A 141 -19.09 -20.73 -8.66
CA SER A 141 -18.01 -19.80 -8.36
C SER A 141 -17.53 -18.99 -9.55
N GLY A 142 -18.12 -19.15 -10.74
CA GLY A 142 -17.62 -18.54 -11.98
C GLY A 142 -17.45 -17.02 -11.84
N ASP A 143 -18.47 -16.35 -11.30
CA ASP A 143 -18.44 -14.91 -11.06
C ASP A 143 -17.40 -14.51 -10.00
N LEU A 144 -17.27 -15.31 -8.93
CA LEU A 144 -16.27 -15.08 -7.87
C LEU A 144 -14.84 -15.22 -8.40
N LEU A 145 -14.56 -16.26 -9.19
CA LEU A 145 -13.25 -16.49 -9.81
C LEU A 145 -12.91 -15.39 -10.81
N SER A 146 -13.89 -14.96 -11.60
CA SER A 146 -13.74 -13.83 -12.53
C SER A 146 -13.41 -12.54 -11.78
N GLU A 147 -14.10 -12.27 -10.67
CA GLU A 147 -13.84 -11.12 -9.82
C GLU A 147 -12.45 -11.20 -9.14
N ALA A 148 -12.08 -12.36 -8.61
CA ALA A 148 -10.76 -12.59 -8.02
C ALA A 148 -9.62 -12.34 -9.03
N ASN A 149 -9.75 -12.87 -10.25
CA ASN A 149 -8.79 -12.65 -11.33
C ASN A 149 -8.75 -11.18 -11.76
N ARG A 150 -9.92 -10.53 -11.91
CA ARG A 150 -10.02 -9.10 -12.24
C ARG A 150 -9.31 -8.24 -11.20
N ILE A 151 -9.43 -8.60 -9.94
CA ILE A 151 -8.74 -7.92 -8.83
C ILE A 151 -7.23 -8.04 -8.97
N GLU A 152 -6.70 -9.23 -9.26
CA GLU A 152 -5.26 -9.43 -9.48
C GLU A 152 -4.72 -8.65 -10.68
N GLU A 153 -5.46 -8.64 -11.80
CA GLU A 153 -5.12 -7.83 -12.97
C GLU A 153 -5.14 -6.34 -12.67
N SER A 154 -6.15 -5.88 -11.92
CA SER A 154 -6.24 -4.48 -11.48
C SER A 154 -5.04 -4.08 -10.63
N ASP A 155 -4.60 -4.96 -9.74
CA ASP A 155 -3.43 -4.80 -8.88
C ASP A 155 -2.14 -4.64 -9.71
N LEU A 156 -1.98 -5.45 -10.76
CA LEU A 156 -0.83 -5.36 -11.67
C LEU A 156 -0.83 -4.05 -12.47
N SER A 157 -1.99 -3.64 -12.96
CA SER A 157 -2.14 -2.37 -13.68
C SER A 157 -1.89 -1.16 -12.76
N PHE A 158 -2.35 -1.24 -11.51
CA PHE A 158 -2.12 -0.24 -10.48
C PHE A 158 -0.64 -0.10 -10.14
N LYS A 159 0.11 -1.22 -10.01
CA LYS A 159 1.56 -1.17 -9.78
C LYS A 159 2.31 -0.44 -10.91
N LYS A 160 1.97 -0.75 -12.18
CA LYS A 160 2.60 -0.09 -13.33
C LYS A 160 2.29 1.41 -13.38
N LYS A 161 1.01 1.77 -13.20
CA LYS A 161 0.59 3.19 -13.20
C LYS A 161 1.12 3.95 -11.98
N GLY A 162 1.13 3.29 -10.83
CA GLY A 162 1.66 3.80 -9.57
C GLY A 162 3.12 4.20 -9.69
N LEU A 163 3.97 3.30 -10.22
CA LEU A 163 5.39 3.57 -10.40
C LEU A 163 5.64 4.77 -11.33
N LYS A 164 4.89 4.87 -12.45
CA LYS A 164 4.95 6.02 -13.35
C LYS A 164 4.58 7.33 -12.62
N ASN A 165 3.52 7.31 -11.83
CA ASN A 165 3.08 8.49 -11.07
C ASN A 165 4.09 8.87 -9.98
N THR A 166 4.71 7.90 -9.30
CA THR A 166 5.77 8.16 -8.30
C THR A 166 6.98 8.80 -8.97
N TYR A 167 7.38 8.29 -10.14
CA TYR A 167 8.47 8.88 -10.91
C TYR A 167 8.17 10.33 -11.31
N GLN A 168 6.96 10.61 -11.81
CA GLN A 168 6.53 11.97 -12.15
C GLN A 168 6.53 12.91 -10.93
N PHE A 169 6.05 12.43 -9.77
CA PHE A 169 6.07 13.19 -8.51
C PHE A 169 7.51 13.50 -8.07
N CYS A 170 8.41 12.52 -8.11
CA CYS A 170 9.81 12.70 -7.77
C CYS A 170 10.51 13.68 -8.73
N LEU A 171 10.22 13.61 -10.04
CA LEU A 171 10.76 14.56 -11.02
C LEU A 171 10.29 15.99 -10.74
N LEU A 172 8.99 16.19 -10.47
CA LEU A 172 8.41 17.50 -10.22
C LEU A 172 9.10 18.20 -9.03
N TRP A 173 9.23 17.49 -7.91
CA TRP A 173 9.89 18.04 -6.72
C TRP A 173 11.41 18.11 -6.85
N GLY A 174 12.01 17.16 -7.58
CA GLY A 174 13.44 17.19 -7.91
C GLY A 174 13.83 18.42 -8.72
N ILE A 175 13.06 18.77 -9.75
CA ILE A 175 13.25 19.99 -10.54
C ILE A 175 13.04 21.24 -9.67
N SER A 176 12.01 21.24 -8.82
CA SER A 176 11.72 22.37 -7.92
C SER A 176 12.89 22.64 -6.95
N LEU A 177 13.48 21.58 -6.38
CA LEU A 177 14.69 21.68 -5.54
C LEU A 177 15.91 22.14 -6.34
N LEU A 178 16.08 21.62 -7.57
CA LEU A 178 17.17 22.00 -8.45
C LEU A 178 17.13 23.49 -8.79
N ILE A 179 15.94 24.04 -9.06
CA ILE A 179 15.74 25.48 -9.31
C ILE A 179 16.19 26.30 -8.10
N LEU A 180 15.83 25.90 -6.87
CA LEU A 180 16.26 26.61 -5.66
C LEU A 180 17.78 26.59 -5.47
N ILE A 181 18.41 25.45 -5.72
CA ILE A 181 19.89 25.32 -5.67
C ILE A 181 20.53 26.20 -6.73
N PHE A 182 20.00 26.18 -7.96
CA PHE A 182 20.51 27.01 -9.05
C PHE A 182 20.36 28.50 -8.75
N MET A 183 19.21 28.92 -8.22
CA MET A 183 18.98 30.30 -7.79
C MET A 183 19.98 30.74 -6.73
N ARG A 184 20.31 29.89 -5.76
CA ARG A 184 21.34 30.19 -4.76
C ARG A 184 22.71 30.42 -5.39
N ILE A 185 23.09 29.60 -6.37
CA ILE A 185 24.40 29.69 -7.04
C ILE A 185 24.45 30.93 -7.94
N ALA A 186 23.43 31.10 -8.79
CA ALA A 186 23.34 32.19 -9.76
C ALA A 186 23.29 33.57 -9.09
N LEU A 187 22.61 33.68 -7.95
CA LEU A 187 22.43 34.93 -7.20
C LEU A 187 23.32 34.98 -5.96
N SER A 188 24.47 34.30 -5.94
CA SER A 188 25.33 34.20 -4.75
C SER A 188 25.73 35.56 -4.14
N SER A 189 25.91 36.59 -4.97
CA SER A 189 26.18 37.97 -4.51
C SER A 189 24.96 38.59 -3.81
N PHE A 190 23.76 38.42 -4.36
CA PHE A 190 22.50 38.90 -3.77
C PHE A 190 22.07 38.08 -2.54
N TYR A 191 22.43 36.80 -2.51
CA TYR A 191 22.16 35.89 -1.41
C TYR A 191 22.80 36.36 -0.09
N SER A 192 23.97 36.97 -0.15
CA SER A 192 24.65 37.51 1.04
C SER A 192 23.85 38.61 1.73
N PHE A 193 23.00 39.33 1.00
CA PHE A 193 22.07 40.33 1.55
C PHE A 193 20.74 39.70 2.00
N LEU A 194 20.25 38.69 1.27
CA LEU A 194 18.98 38.02 1.57
C LEU A 194 19.02 37.10 2.79
N LYS A 195 20.17 36.48 3.08
CA LYS A 195 20.30 35.48 4.16
C LYS A 195 19.96 36.03 5.55
N GLU A 196 20.08 37.34 5.74
CA GLU A 196 19.76 38.03 7.00
C GLU A 196 18.27 38.40 7.10
N SER A 197 17.54 38.36 5.98
CA SER A 197 16.12 38.66 5.97
C SER A 197 15.30 37.48 6.53
N PRO A 198 14.50 37.69 7.60
CA PRO A 198 13.66 36.63 8.16
C PRO A 198 12.62 36.14 7.15
N THR A 199 12.21 37.00 6.21
CA THR A 199 11.25 36.66 5.15
C THR A 199 11.79 35.56 4.24
N PHE A 200 13.07 35.62 3.87
CA PHE A 200 13.70 34.62 3.01
C PHE A 200 13.73 33.25 3.69
N LEU A 201 14.14 33.22 4.97
CA LEU A 201 14.17 32.00 5.78
C LEU A 201 12.77 31.41 5.97
N GLY A 202 11.75 32.26 6.20
CA GLY A 202 10.35 31.85 6.27
C GLY A 202 9.86 31.18 4.99
N CYS A 203 10.17 31.75 3.82
CA CYS A 203 9.81 31.17 2.52
C CYS A 203 10.43 29.77 2.31
N ILE A 204 11.68 29.55 2.74
CA ILE A 204 12.32 28.24 2.66
C ILE A 204 11.57 27.21 3.52
N ILE A 205 11.24 27.56 4.76
CA ILE A 205 10.49 26.66 5.65
C ILE A 205 9.13 26.32 5.04
N ILE A 206 8.39 27.33 4.55
CA ILE A 206 7.09 27.13 3.91
C ILE A 206 7.21 26.21 2.70
N PHE A 207 8.25 26.37 1.86
CA PHE A 207 8.50 25.50 0.72
C PHE A 207 8.64 24.02 1.14
N TYR A 208 9.44 23.73 2.18
CA TYR A 208 9.60 22.37 2.67
C TYR A 208 8.34 21.81 3.34
N VAL A 209 7.58 22.65 4.05
CA VAL A 209 6.28 22.27 4.61
C VAL A 209 5.31 21.88 3.49
N LEU A 210 5.25 22.66 2.41
CA LEU A 210 4.42 22.35 1.24
C LEU A 210 4.87 21.07 0.54
N LEU A 211 6.18 20.83 0.43
CA LEU A 211 6.73 19.59 -0.10
C LEU A 211 6.25 18.40 0.73
N LEU A 212 6.41 18.44 2.06
CA LEU A 212 5.99 17.36 2.96
C LEU A 212 4.47 17.17 2.93
N PHE A 213 3.69 18.25 2.90
CA PHE A 213 2.25 18.19 2.81
C PHE A 213 1.78 17.55 1.49
N SER A 214 2.40 17.92 0.37
CA SER A 214 2.11 17.29 -0.93
C SER A 214 2.44 15.80 -0.93
N LEU A 215 3.51 15.39 -0.25
CA LEU A 215 3.90 14.00 -0.10
C LEU A 215 2.87 13.23 0.74
N LEU A 216 2.38 13.82 1.82
CA LEU A 216 1.30 13.23 2.63
C LEU A 216 0.04 13.03 1.80
N ILE A 217 -0.42 14.06 1.08
CA ILE A 217 -1.57 13.95 0.18
C ILE A 217 -1.34 12.86 -0.86
N TYR A 218 -0.17 12.80 -1.46
CA TYR A 218 0.18 11.78 -2.44
C TYR A 218 0.09 10.38 -1.85
N VAL A 219 0.66 10.14 -0.67
CA VAL A 219 0.62 8.83 0.02
C VAL A 219 -0.81 8.44 0.40
N PHE A 220 -1.59 9.37 0.96
CA PHE A 220 -2.98 9.11 1.29
C PHE A 220 -3.82 8.84 0.04
N THR A 221 -3.61 9.60 -1.03
CA THR A 221 -4.31 9.39 -2.30
C THR A 221 -3.91 8.05 -2.90
N PHE A 222 -2.62 7.70 -2.90
CA PHE A 222 -2.13 6.43 -3.42
C PHE A 222 -2.74 5.23 -2.66
N THR A 223 -2.80 5.30 -1.34
CA THR A 223 -3.35 4.23 -0.50
C THR A 223 -4.88 4.16 -0.52
N SER A 224 -5.57 5.30 -0.63
CA SER A 224 -7.05 5.37 -0.69
C SER A 224 -7.63 5.13 -2.08
N SER A 225 -7.00 5.63 -3.15
CA SER A 225 -7.45 5.43 -4.53
C SER A 225 -7.39 3.97 -4.95
N SER A 226 -6.47 3.18 -4.38
CA SER A 226 -6.49 1.73 -4.52
C SER A 226 -7.79 1.11 -3.98
N LEU A 227 -8.45 1.73 -3.00
CA LEU A 227 -9.66 1.23 -2.35
C LEU A 227 -10.92 1.81 -3.02
N ASN A 228 -10.92 3.11 -3.32
CA ASN A 228 -12.04 3.79 -3.99
C ASN A 228 -12.17 3.44 -5.48
N ALA A 229 -11.07 3.16 -6.19
CA ALA A 229 -11.16 2.70 -7.59
C ALA A 229 -11.78 1.29 -7.71
N LEU A 230 -11.77 0.51 -6.63
CA LEU A 230 -12.46 -0.77 -6.54
C LEU A 230 -13.94 -0.57 -6.22
N LEU A 231 -14.27 0.33 -5.29
CA LEU A 231 -15.65 0.61 -4.89
C LEU A 231 -16.45 1.37 -5.97
N GLN A 232 -15.91 2.45 -6.56
CA GLN A 232 -16.61 3.23 -7.61
C GLN A 232 -16.84 2.47 -8.92
N ARG A 233 -16.19 1.32 -9.13
CA ARG A 233 -16.44 0.46 -10.30
C ARG A 233 -17.51 -0.60 -10.06
N ARG A 234 -17.95 -0.78 -8.81
CA ARG A 234 -19.13 -1.57 -8.44
C ARG A 234 -20.41 -0.85 -8.87
N ASP A 235 -20.49 0.45 -8.63
CA ASP A 235 -21.65 1.28 -8.98
C ASP A 235 -21.86 1.51 -10.49
N LYS A 236 -20.90 1.11 -11.35
CA LYS A 236 -21.03 1.23 -12.81
C LYS A 236 -21.62 -0.01 -13.49
N HIS A 237 -21.87 -1.08 -12.73
CA HIS A 237 -22.41 -2.34 -13.23
C HIS A 237 -23.71 -2.78 -12.53
N GLU A 238 -24.29 -1.89 -11.72
CA GLU A 238 -25.72 -1.91 -11.35
C GLU A 238 -26.51 -0.99 -12.28
#